data_AF-A0A353FJI6-F1
#
_entry.id   AF-A0A353FJI6-F1
#
_cell.length_a   1.000
_cell.length_b   1.000
_cell.length_c   1.000
_cell.angle_alpha   90.00
_cell.angle_beta   90.00
_cell.angle_gamma   90.00
#
_symmetry.space_group_name_H-M   'P 1'
#
loop_
_entity.id
_entity.type
_entity.pdbx_description
1 polymer ?
#
loop_
_entity_poly.entity_id
_entity_poly.type
_entity_poly.pdbx_seq_one_letter_code
_entity_poly.pdbx_strand_id
1 'polypeptide(L)'
;MLVTLLLAFTFPVQGQTPGKIVVLGMDGMDAAMATEWMDSGKLPNFSRLREVGTFSPLTPGNPAQSPVSWATLNTGRNPGKHGVFDFVRNTRHPQWGPMPGVGFQEEVWISATDAGAINLPGIGFRIGGAILFGLVGFFACRRVLPLAVLVAAIAVGWGAWYGFSAFSSMPEKGFKDYESLVQAEGFWMDLDRAGVPFRGHGTVVSYPVEPMVHGKVVAGLGAPDAKGGLQGFAMYVTAPERIRGKKTYRAELARAESDDVAPDTRSGKSYGAGVLFLLEELAPNRWVSKIFGPRNQVRKEELESELR
;
A
#
# COMPACT_ATOMS: atom_id res chain seq x y z
N MET A 1 22.63 -26.58 -54.84
CA MET A 1 22.61 -26.41 -53.37
C MET A 1 24.01 -26.00 -52.92
N LEU A 2 24.18 -24.79 -52.41
CA LEU A 2 25.36 -24.39 -51.66
C LEU A 2 24.90 -24.11 -50.22
N VAL A 3 25.50 -24.77 -49.23
CA VAL A 3 25.20 -24.54 -47.81
C VAL A 3 26.30 -23.65 -47.25
N THR A 4 25.98 -22.39 -47.01
CA THR A 4 26.90 -21.43 -46.39
C THR A 4 26.98 -21.69 -44.89
N LEU A 5 28.11 -22.22 -44.43
CA LEU A 5 28.36 -22.45 -43.00
C LEU A 5 28.73 -21.13 -42.31
N LEU A 6 27.78 -20.51 -41.61
CA LEU A 6 28.02 -19.31 -40.81
C LEU A 6 28.64 -19.71 -39.45
N LEU A 7 29.96 -19.61 -39.36
CA LEU A 7 30.69 -19.73 -38.08
C LEU A 7 30.42 -18.50 -37.22
N ALA A 8 29.51 -18.64 -36.26
CA ALA A 8 29.25 -17.63 -35.25
C ALA A 8 30.41 -17.57 -34.24
N PHE A 9 31.32 -16.61 -34.42
CA PHE A 9 32.31 -16.27 -33.40
C PHE A 9 31.62 -15.59 -32.22
N THR A 10 31.32 -16.36 -31.18
CA THR A 10 30.91 -15.83 -29.88
C THR A 10 32.12 -15.18 -29.20
N PHE A 11 32.28 -13.88 -29.39
CA PHE A 11 33.19 -13.10 -28.55
C PHE A 11 32.66 -13.12 -27.11
N PRO A 12 33.43 -13.59 -26.12
CA PRO A 12 33.02 -13.45 -24.72
C PRO A 12 33.03 -11.96 -24.38
N VAL A 13 31.85 -11.40 -24.12
CA VAL A 13 31.73 -10.06 -23.56
C VAL A 13 32.47 -10.08 -22.22
N GLN A 14 33.61 -9.38 -22.15
CA GLN A 14 34.38 -9.26 -20.91
C GLN A 14 33.46 -8.66 -19.84
N GLY A 15 33.21 -9.46 -18.80
CA GLY A 15 32.31 -9.08 -17.72
C GLY A 15 32.86 -7.87 -16.97
N GLN A 16 32.35 -6.68 -17.29
CA GLN A 16 32.39 -5.57 -16.36
C GLN A 16 31.75 -6.04 -15.06
N THR A 17 32.38 -5.75 -13.91
CA THR A 17 31.74 -5.93 -12.59
C THR A 17 30.32 -5.37 -12.65
N PRO A 18 29.27 -6.16 -12.34
CA PRO A 18 27.89 -5.76 -12.64
C PRO A 18 27.56 -4.37 -12.09
N GLY A 19 27.40 -3.41 -12.99
CA GLY A 19 27.06 -2.04 -12.64
C GLY A 19 25.70 -2.02 -11.94
N LYS A 20 25.59 -1.28 -10.83
CA LYS A 20 24.30 -1.08 -10.18
C LYS A 20 23.45 -0.17 -11.06
N ILE A 21 22.38 -0.71 -11.61
CA ILE A 21 21.38 0.06 -12.36
C ILE A 21 20.41 0.70 -11.37
N VAL A 22 20.13 1.98 -11.55
CA VAL A 22 19.09 2.72 -10.80
C VAL A 22 18.09 3.24 -11.83
N VAL A 23 16.82 2.85 -11.67
CA VAL A 23 15.71 3.35 -12.48
C VAL A 23 14.93 4.34 -11.63
N LEU A 24 14.79 5.57 -12.10
CA LEU A 24 14.02 6.63 -11.44
C LEU A 24 12.86 7.04 -12.33
N GLY A 25 11.64 6.87 -11.84
CA GLY A 25 10.44 7.44 -12.45
C GLY A 25 10.05 8.75 -11.78
N MET A 26 9.66 9.75 -12.56
CA MET A 26 9.21 11.06 -12.08
C MET A 26 7.88 11.39 -12.74
N ASP A 27 6.80 11.43 -11.96
CA ASP A 27 5.46 11.73 -12.50
C ASP A 27 5.38 13.18 -12.98
N GLY A 28 4.70 13.40 -14.11
CA GLY A 28 4.55 14.72 -14.74
C GLY A 28 5.84 15.40 -15.25
N MET A 29 7.00 14.72 -15.29
CA MET A 29 8.24 15.35 -15.77
C MET A 29 8.29 15.40 -17.31
N ASP A 30 7.97 16.58 -17.86
CA ASP A 30 8.09 16.86 -19.29
C ASP A 30 9.54 17.11 -19.73
N ALA A 31 9.88 16.63 -20.94
CA ALA A 31 11.23 16.72 -21.50
C ALA A 31 11.60 18.13 -21.99
N ALA A 32 10.64 18.93 -22.46
CA ALA A 32 10.90 20.31 -22.88
C ALA A 32 11.12 21.22 -21.65
N MET A 33 10.30 21.08 -20.60
CA MET A 33 10.50 21.77 -19.31
C MET A 33 11.84 21.37 -18.66
N ALA A 34 12.19 20.08 -18.67
CA ALA A 34 13.50 19.62 -18.21
C ALA A 34 14.65 20.25 -19.01
N THR A 35 14.49 20.40 -20.33
CA THR A 35 15.48 21.06 -21.20
C THR A 35 15.63 22.55 -20.85
N GLU A 36 14.53 23.30 -20.74
CA GLU A 36 14.55 24.71 -20.33
C GLU A 36 15.26 24.91 -18.97
N TRP A 37 15.04 24.00 -18.01
CA TRP A 37 15.65 24.07 -16.69
C TRP A 37 17.11 23.58 -16.64
N MET A 38 17.52 22.69 -17.54
CA MET A 38 18.94 22.37 -17.75
C MET A 38 19.67 23.56 -18.38
N ASP A 39 19.13 24.12 -19.45
CA ASP A 39 19.73 25.20 -20.24
C ASP A 39 19.77 26.53 -19.45
N SER A 40 18.81 26.76 -18.54
CA SER A 40 18.85 27.88 -17.57
C SER A 40 19.64 27.59 -16.29
N GLY A 41 20.41 26.49 -16.23
CA GLY A 41 21.32 26.16 -15.14
C GLY A 41 20.66 25.71 -13.82
N LYS A 42 19.34 25.47 -13.82
CA LYS A 42 18.56 25.07 -12.62
C LYS A 42 18.68 23.58 -12.31
N LEU A 43 18.99 22.74 -13.30
CA LEU A 43 19.17 21.28 -13.15
C LEU A 43 20.59 20.80 -13.50
N PRO A 44 21.66 21.31 -12.84
CA PRO A 44 23.05 21.02 -13.24
C PRO A 44 23.41 19.53 -13.21
N ASN A 45 22.80 18.75 -12.32
CA ASN A 45 22.98 17.29 -12.29
C ASN A 45 22.36 16.57 -13.51
N PHE A 46 21.24 17.08 -14.04
CA PHE A 46 20.63 16.53 -15.25
C PHE A 46 21.42 16.95 -16.49
N SER A 47 21.91 18.20 -16.54
CA SER A 47 22.82 18.65 -17.62
C SER A 47 24.05 17.74 -17.71
N ARG A 48 24.71 17.46 -16.57
CA ARG A 48 25.84 16.53 -16.52
C ARG A 48 25.47 15.10 -16.96
N LEU A 49 24.28 14.61 -16.61
CA LEU A 49 23.81 13.27 -17.05
C LEU A 49 23.50 13.23 -18.56
N ARG A 50 22.99 14.33 -19.13
CA ARG A 50 22.79 14.53 -20.58
C ARG A 50 24.12 14.58 -21.33
N GLU A 51 25.14 15.20 -20.76
CA GLU A 51 26.49 15.31 -21.35
C GLU A 51 27.25 13.97 -21.39
N VAL A 52 27.20 13.18 -20.31
CA VAL A 52 27.95 11.89 -20.20
C VAL A 52 27.14 10.67 -20.66
N GLY A 53 25.91 10.87 -21.12
CA GLY A 53 24.94 9.80 -21.39
C GLY A 53 23.99 10.15 -22.52
N THR A 54 22.70 9.86 -22.33
CA THR A 54 21.67 10.11 -23.34
C THR A 54 20.46 10.78 -22.70
N PHE A 55 19.95 11.82 -23.34
CA PHE A 55 18.67 12.45 -23.03
C PHE A 55 17.82 12.47 -24.29
N SER A 56 16.64 11.84 -24.25
CA SER A 56 15.73 11.75 -25.39
C SER A 56 14.29 11.87 -24.89
N PRO A 57 13.42 12.66 -25.54
CA PRO A 57 12.01 12.68 -25.22
C PRO A 57 11.38 11.32 -25.53
N LEU A 58 10.57 10.80 -24.61
CA LEU A 58 9.80 9.58 -24.78
C LEU A 58 8.32 9.94 -24.91
N THR A 59 7.61 9.28 -25.83
CA THR A 59 6.16 9.39 -25.94
C THR A 59 5.51 8.65 -24.76
N PRO A 60 4.58 9.27 -24.00
CA PRO A 60 3.85 8.57 -22.95
C PRO A 60 2.89 7.51 -23.53
N GLY A 61 2.28 6.71 -22.64
CA GLY A 61 1.15 5.87 -23.03
C GLY A 61 -0.01 6.70 -23.60
N ASN A 62 -0.88 6.08 -24.39
CA ASN A 62 -2.09 6.71 -24.90
C ASN A 62 -3.34 6.00 -24.32
N PRO A 63 -4.15 6.67 -23.46
CA PRO A 63 -4.04 8.07 -23.05
C PRO A 63 -2.90 8.32 -22.04
N ALA A 64 -2.42 9.57 -21.99
CA ALA A 64 -1.30 10.00 -21.15
C ALA A 64 -1.70 10.21 -19.68
N GLN A 65 -2.40 9.23 -19.11
CA GLN A 65 -2.79 9.18 -17.69
C GLN A 65 -1.72 8.46 -16.88
N SER A 66 -1.49 8.85 -15.63
CA SER A 66 -0.48 8.22 -14.75
C SER A 66 -0.63 6.68 -14.69
N PRO A 67 -1.78 6.05 -14.32
CA PRO A 67 -1.88 4.59 -14.22
C PRO A 67 -1.62 3.88 -15.56
N VAL A 68 -1.90 4.54 -16.68
CA VAL A 68 -1.66 4.01 -18.03
C VAL A 68 -0.18 4.03 -18.36
N SER A 69 0.48 5.19 -18.22
CA SER A 69 1.92 5.36 -18.45
C SER A 69 2.76 4.49 -17.51
N TRP A 70 2.35 4.39 -16.24
CA TRP A 70 3.02 3.56 -15.25
C TRP A 70 2.82 2.06 -15.50
N ALA A 71 1.63 1.60 -15.89
CA ALA A 71 1.43 0.21 -16.32
C ALA A 71 2.20 -0.11 -17.62
N THR A 72 2.29 0.83 -18.56
CA THR A 72 3.12 0.72 -19.77
C THR A 72 4.60 0.56 -19.41
N LEU A 73 5.13 1.39 -18.50
CA LEU A 73 6.52 1.30 -18.02
C LEU A 73 6.77 0.00 -17.23
N ASN A 74 5.83 -0.39 -16.37
CA ASN A 74 5.93 -1.58 -15.52
C ASN A 74 5.94 -2.88 -16.35
N THR A 75 5.20 -2.94 -17.47
CA THR A 75 5.01 -4.17 -18.26
C THR A 75 5.76 -4.19 -19.60
N GLY A 76 6.29 -3.04 -20.04
CA GLY A 76 6.82 -2.88 -21.39
C GLY A 76 5.78 -3.09 -22.50
N ARG A 77 4.48 -3.02 -22.16
CA ARG A 77 3.35 -3.24 -23.08
C ARG A 77 2.58 -1.94 -23.30
N ASN A 78 1.75 -1.90 -24.35
CA ASN A 78 0.81 -0.80 -24.57
C ASN A 78 -0.53 -1.05 -23.84
N PRO A 79 -1.41 -0.04 -23.72
CA PRO A 79 -2.68 -0.16 -22.98
C PRO A 79 -3.61 -1.27 -23.45
N GLY A 80 -3.66 -1.55 -24.76
CA GLY A 80 -4.44 -2.66 -25.31
C GLY A 80 -3.92 -4.06 -24.95
N LYS A 81 -2.73 -4.16 -24.34
CA LYS A 81 -2.13 -5.42 -23.85
C LYS A 81 -2.11 -5.53 -22.32
N HIS A 82 -1.94 -4.41 -21.60
CA HIS A 82 -1.94 -4.43 -20.13
C HIS A 82 -3.30 -4.07 -19.51
N GLY A 83 -4.32 -3.72 -20.31
CA GLY A 83 -5.71 -3.60 -19.86
C GLY A 83 -6.08 -2.35 -19.05
N VAL A 84 -5.11 -1.44 -18.82
CA VAL A 84 -5.32 -0.21 -18.05
C VAL A 84 -5.43 0.98 -18.99
N PHE A 85 -6.58 1.66 -18.96
CA PHE A 85 -6.91 2.73 -19.90
C PHE A 85 -7.16 4.09 -19.25
N ASP A 86 -7.45 4.16 -17.95
CA ASP A 86 -7.67 5.42 -17.22
C ASP A 86 -7.60 5.18 -15.69
N PHE A 87 -7.67 6.24 -14.90
CA PHE A 87 -8.01 6.19 -13.48
C PHE A 87 -9.44 5.69 -13.22
N VAL A 88 -10.35 5.85 -14.18
CA VAL A 88 -11.77 5.52 -14.06
C VAL A 88 -12.18 4.48 -15.10
N ARG A 89 -12.76 3.34 -14.67
CA ARG A 89 -13.51 2.44 -15.57
C ARG A 89 -15.00 2.56 -15.31
N ASN A 90 -15.79 2.24 -16.32
CA ASN A 90 -17.24 2.09 -16.18
C ASN A 90 -17.55 0.68 -15.66
N THR A 91 -18.07 0.57 -14.43
CA THR A 91 -18.52 -0.68 -13.82
C THR A 91 -20.04 -0.81 -13.96
N ARG A 92 -20.56 -2.03 -14.13
CA ARG A 92 -22.01 -2.27 -14.20
C ARG A 92 -22.54 -2.63 -12.81
N HIS A 93 -23.18 -1.68 -12.15
CA HIS A 93 -23.87 -1.95 -10.89
C HIS A 93 -25.23 -2.62 -11.16
N PRO A 94 -25.58 -3.76 -10.52
CA PRO A 94 -26.82 -4.49 -10.82
C PRO A 94 -28.11 -3.68 -10.68
N GLN A 95 -28.13 -2.70 -9.77
CA GLN A 95 -29.33 -1.90 -9.44
C GLN A 95 -29.34 -0.51 -10.10
N TRP A 96 -28.17 0.02 -10.47
CA TRP A 96 -28.00 1.43 -10.88
C TRP A 96 -27.45 1.57 -12.30
N GLY A 97 -27.08 0.46 -12.95
CA GLY A 97 -26.52 0.47 -14.29
C GLY A 97 -25.05 0.92 -14.33
N PRO A 98 -24.61 1.60 -15.39
CA PRO A 98 -23.24 2.09 -15.55
C PRO A 98 -22.84 3.10 -14.46
N MET A 99 -21.76 2.82 -13.73
CA MET A 99 -21.24 3.63 -12.62
C MET A 99 -19.71 3.83 -12.75
N PRO A 100 -19.13 4.92 -12.25
CA PRO A 100 -17.68 5.08 -12.19
C PRO A 100 -17.06 4.17 -11.13
N GLY A 101 -15.97 3.48 -11.47
CA GLY A 101 -15.12 2.72 -10.57
C GLY A 101 -13.64 2.91 -10.90
N VAL A 102 -12.74 2.33 -10.09
CA VAL A 102 -11.29 2.46 -10.28
C VAL A 102 -10.84 1.72 -11.54
N GLY A 103 -10.05 2.38 -12.39
CA GLY A 103 -9.73 1.92 -13.74
C GLY A 103 -8.52 0.99 -13.87
N PHE A 104 -7.72 0.85 -12.82
CA PHE A 104 -6.51 0.02 -12.78
C PHE A 104 -6.53 -1.06 -11.69
N GLN A 105 -7.56 -1.08 -10.84
CA GLN A 105 -7.76 -2.02 -9.75
C GLN A 105 -9.24 -2.25 -9.48
N GLU A 106 -9.57 -3.34 -8.80
CA GLU A 106 -10.93 -3.62 -8.34
C GLU A 106 -11.01 -3.98 -6.86
N GLU A 107 -12.10 -3.56 -6.22
CA GLU A 107 -12.36 -3.81 -4.81
C GLU A 107 -12.73 -5.28 -4.62
N VAL A 108 -12.01 -5.97 -3.75
CA VAL A 108 -12.31 -7.32 -3.28
C VAL A 108 -12.52 -7.32 -1.77
N TRP A 109 -13.13 -8.39 -1.27
CA TRP A 109 -13.36 -8.61 0.14
C TRP A 109 -12.68 -9.90 0.56
N ILE A 110 -11.67 -9.78 1.42
CA ILE A 110 -10.83 -10.89 1.88
C ILE A 110 -11.23 -11.34 3.29
N SER A 111 -10.96 -12.59 3.62
CA SER A 111 -11.31 -13.12 4.95
C SER A 111 -10.40 -12.56 6.05
N ALA A 112 -10.81 -12.72 7.30
CA ALA A 112 -10.00 -12.33 8.46
C ALA A 112 -8.70 -13.17 8.61
N THR A 113 -8.64 -14.37 8.01
CA THR A 113 -7.40 -15.14 7.90
C THR A 113 -6.47 -14.56 6.84
N ASP A 114 -6.99 -14.21 5.66
CA ASP A 114 -6.20 -13.68 4.55
C ASP A 114 -5.64 -12.29 4.87
N ALA A 115 -6.43 -11.46 5.58
CA ALA A 115 -6.02 -10.16 6.10
C ALA A 115 -4.99 -10.23 7.25
N GLY A 116 -4.63 -11.44 7.71
CA GLY A 116 -3.75 -11.63 8.88
C GLY A 116 -4.34 -11.15 10.21
N ALA A 117 -5.63 -10.83 10.26
CA ALA A 117 -6.32 -10.35 11.46
C ALA A 117 -6.51 -11.48 12.50
N ILE A 118 -6.65 -12.73 12.04
CA ILE A 118 -6.60 -13.92 12.90
C ILE A 118 -5.12 -14.30 13.11
N ASN A 119 -4.48 -13.62 14.06
CA ASN A 119 -3.19 -14.07 14.57
C ASN A 119 -3.36 -15.27 15.51
N LEU A 120 -2.38 -16.18 15.51
CA LEU A 120 -2.30 -17.28 16.49
C LEU A 120 -2.46 -16.72 17.91
N PRO A 121 -3.21 -17.38 18.82
CA PRO A 121 -3.51 -16.86 20.14
C PRO A 121 -2.28 -16.28 20.83
N GLY A 122 -2.42 -15.06 21.36
CA GLY A 122 -1.31 -14.31 21.95
C GLY A 122 -0.63 -15.07 23.10
N ILE A 123 0.58 -14.66 23.46
CA ILE A 123 1.42 -15.34 24.48
C ILE A 123 0.63 -15.63 25.77
N GLY A 124 -0.21 -14.69 26.23
CA GLY A 124 -1.08 -14.88 27.41
C GLY A 124 -2.10 -16.04 27.27
N PHE A 125 -2.71 -16.22 26.10
CA PHE A 125 -3.61 -17.35 25.85
C PHE A 125 -2.86 -18.67 25.80
N ARG A 126 -1.65 -18.70 25.20
CA ARG A 126 -0.80 -19.91 25.18
C ARG A 126 -0.36 -20.30 26.60
N ILE A 127 0.04 -19.33 27.42
CA ILE A 127 0.40 -19.55 28.83
C ILE A 127 -0.82 -20.02 29.63
N GLY A 128 -1.97 -19.36 29.49
CA GLY A 128 -3.22 -19.76 30.15
C GLY A 128 -3.64 -21.19 29.78
N GLY A 129 -3.59 -21.53 28.48
CA GLY A 129 -3.86 -22.88 27.98
C GLY A 129 -2.88 -23.92 28.53
N ALA A 130 -1.58 -23.61 28.61
CA ALA A 130 -0.57 -24.49 29.18
C ALA A 130 -0.77 -24.70 30.70
N ILE A 131 -1.15 -23.66 31.45
CA ILE A 131 -1.48 -23.75 32.89
C ILE A 131 -2.72 -24.64 33.08
N LEU A 132 -3.78 -24.40 32.31
CA LEU A 132 -5.01 -25.19 32.37
C LEU A 132 -4.74 -26.66 32.02
N PHE A 133 -3.97 -26.94 30.97
CA PHE A 133 -3.56 -28.30 30.60
C PHE A 133 -2.73 -28.97 31.70
N GLY A 134 -1.79 -28.24 32.31
CA GLY A 134 -1.00 -28.70 33.46
C GLY A 134 -1.87 -29.02 34.68
N LEU A 135 -2.89 -28.21 34.96
CA LEU A 135 -3.85 -28.45 36.05
C LEU A 135 -4.74 -29.68 35.78
N VAL A 136 -5.24 -29.86 34.55
CA VAL A 136 -5.96 -31.10 34.15
C VAL A 136 -5.09 -32.32 34.38
N GLY A 137 -3.83 -32.30 33.91
CA GLY A 137 -2.87 -33.38 34.14
C GLY A 137 -2.58 -33.63 35.62
N PHE A 138 -2.40 -32.57 36.41
CA PHE A 138 -2.15 -32.66 37.86
C PHE A 138 -3.31 -33.33 38.61
N PHE A 139 -4.56 -32.91 38.37
CA PHE A 139 -5.73 -33.49 39.03
C PHE A 139 -6.04 -34.91 38.53
N ALA A 140 -5.81 -35.20 37.24
CA ALA A 140 -5.91 -36.56 36.69
C ALA A 140 -4.88 -37.51 37.32
N CYS A 141 -3.60 -37.10 37.41
CA CYS A 141 -2.54 -37.87 38.06
C CYS A 141 -2.79 -38.09 39.56
N ARG A 142 -3.42 -37.13 40.25
CA ARG A 142 -3.88 -37.30 41.64
C ARG A 142 -5.21 -38.06 41.78
N ARG A 143 -5.77 -38.59 40.69
CA ARG A 143 -7.06 -39.31 40.62
C ARG A 143 -8.27 -38.50 41.10
N VAL A 144 -8.16 -37.17 41.14
CA VAL A 144 -9.28 -36.25 41.47
C VAL A 144 -10.05 -35.93 40.19
N LEU A 145 -10.60 -36.98 39.57
CA LEU A 145 -11.24 -36.94 38.25
C LEU A 145 -12.32 -35.85 38.09
N PRO A 146 -13.24 -35.61 39.05
CA PRO A 146 -14.24 -34.53 38.92
C PRO A 146 -13.62 -33.14 38.76
N LEU A 147 -12.49 -32.88 39.43
CA LEU A 147 -11.78 -31.60 39.35
C LEU A 147 -10.98 -31.48 38.05
N ALA A 148 -10.40 -32.58 37.56
CA ALA A 148 -9.76 -32.61 36.23
C ALA A 148 -10.79 -32.33 35.11
N VAL A 149 -11.98 -32.92 35.19
CA VAL A 149 -13.09 -32.67 34.25
C VAL A 149 -13.57 -31.22 34.35
N LEU A 150 -13.72 -30.67 35.56
CA LEU A 150 -14.11 -29.27 35.75
C LEU A 150 -13.10 -28.30 35.12
N VAL A 151 -11.80 -28.47 35.36
CA VAL A 151 -10.75 -27.62 34.77
C VAL A 151 -10.71 -27.78 33.25
N ALA A 152 -10.90 -28.99 32.72
CA ALA A 152 -10.99 -29.22 31.27
C ALA A 152 -12.21 -28.52 30.65
N ALA A 153 -13.38 -28.58 31.30
CA ALA A 153 -14.59 -27.90 30.86
C ALA A 153 -14.43 -26.37 30.89
N ILE A 154 -13.78 -25.82 31.92
CA ILE A 154 -13.42 -24.39 32.00
C ILE A 154 -12.47 -24.01 30.86
N ALA A 155 -11.45 -24.83 30.57
CA ALA A 155 -10.51 -24.57 29.49
C ALA A 155 -11.16 -24.58 28.09
N VAL A 156 -12.04 -25.56 27.84
CA VAL A 156 -12.83 -25.63 26.60
C VAL A 156 -13.79 -24.45 26.50
N GLY A 157 -14.52 -24.12 27.58
CA GLY A 157 -15.45 -22.99 27.61
C GLY A 157 -14.75 -21.64 27.40
N TRP A 158 -13.59 -21.43 28.01
CA TRP A 158 -12.79 -20.22 27.81
C TRP A 158 -12.21 -20.12 26.39
N GLY A 159 -11.72 -21.24 25.84
CA GLY A 159 -11.25 -21.30 24.45
C GLY A 159 -12.35 -21.04 23.42
N ALA A 160 -13.54 -21.62 23.65
CA ALA A 160 -14.72 -21.40 22.81
C ALA A 160 -15.23 -19.96 22.91
N TRP A 161 -15.31 -19.39 24.12
CA TRP A 161 -15.68 -17.99 24.33
C TRP A 161 -14.68 -17.02 23.68
N TYR A 162 -13.37 -17.26 23.83
CA TYR A 162 -12.33 -16.46 23.18
C TYR A 162 -12.46 -16.52 21.65
N GLY A 163 -12.57 -17.72 21.08
CA GLY A 163 -12.75 -17.90 19.63
C GLY A 163 -14.03 -17.24 19.10
N PHE A 164 -15.15 -17.40 19.82
CA PHE A 164 -16.41 -16.75 19.48
C PHE A 164 -16.28 -15.22 19.56
N SER A 165 -15.73 -14.67 20.65
CA SER A 165 -15.57 -13.22 20.84
C SER A 165 -14.69 -12.57 19.78
N ALA A 166 -13.61 -13.26 19.37
CA ALA A 166 -12.75 -12.82 18.27
C ALA A 166 -13.53 -12.82 16.95
N PHE A 167 -14.21 -13.92 16.62
CA PHE A 167 -14.97 -14.03 15.36
C PHE A 167 -16.16 -13.06 15.30
N SER A 168 -16.92 -12.88 16.39
CA SER A 168 -18.06 -11.96 16.47
C SER A 168 -17.66 -10.49 16.42
N SER A 169 -16.38 -10.16 16.63
CA SER A 169 -15.86 -8.80 16.51
C SER A 169 -15.42 -8.44 15.08
N MET A 170 -15.43 -9.39 14.15
CA MET A 170 -15.02 -9.19 12.76
C MET A 170 -16.18 -8.66 11.91
N PRO A 171 -15.91 -7.86 10.85
CA PRO A 171 -16.97 -7.39 9.95
C PRO A 171 -17.58 -8.58 9.18
N GLU A 172 -18.91 -8.64 9.06
CA GLU A 172 -19.62 -9.70 8.31
C GLU A 172 -19.13 -9.87 6.86
N LYS A 173 -18.66 -8.78 6.23
CA LYS A 173 -18.14 -8.78 4.87
C LYS A 173 -16.64 -9.07 4.77
N GLY A 174 -15.94 -9.28 5.88
CA GLY A 174 -14.49 -9.40 5.92
C GLY A 174 -13.77 -8.06 5.85
N PHE A 175 -12.53 -8.08 5.37
CA PHE A 175 -11.71 -6.88 5.18
C PHE A 175 -11.72 -6.45 3.72
N LYS A 176 -11.76 -5.15 3.48
CA LYS A 176 -11.70 -4.59 2.13
C LYS A 176 -10.26 -4.55 1.65
N ASP A 177 -10.04 -5.04 0.43
CA ASP A 177 -8.74 -5.07 -0.23
C ASP A 177 -8.91 -4.81 -1.75
N TYR A 178 -7.83 -4.88 -2.53
CA TYR A 178 -7.83 -4.57 -3.96
C TYR A 178 -6.98 -5.54 -4.79
N GLU A 179 -7.52 -5.95 -5.93
CA GLU A 179 -6.79 -6.71 -6.96
C GLU A 179 -6.43 -5.83 -8.16
N SER A 180 -5.30 -6.13 -8.81
CA SER A 180 -4.82 -5.41 -9.99
C SER A 180 -5.61 -5.78 -11.24
N LEU A 181 -5.99 -4.79 -12.04
CA LEU A 181 -6.57 -5.01 -13.39
C LEU A 181 -5.50 -5.11 -14.48
N VAL A 182 -4.22 -5.08 -14.13
CA VAL A 182 -3.11 -5.17 -15.09
C VAL A 182 -3.05 -6.59 -15.67
N GLN A 183 -3.27 -6.71 -16.97
CA GLN A 183 -3.35 -8.00 -17.68
C GLN A 183 -2.00 -8.48 -18.24
N ALA A 184 -0.90 -7.82 -17.88
CA ALA A 184 0.45 -8.15 -18.34
C ALA A 184 1.43 -8.17 -17.17
N GLU A 185 2.30 -9.18 -17.16
CA GLU A 185 3.34 -9.33 -16.14
C GLU A 185 4.30 -8.13 -16.13
N GLY A 186 4.73 -7.71 -14.94
CA GLY A 186 5.69 -6.62 -14.77
C GLY A 186 7.14 -7.06 -14.96
N PHE A 187 8.00 -6.21 -15.51
CA PHE A 187 9.41 -6.53 -15.77
C PHE A 187 10.19 -6.90 -14.50
N TRP A 188 9.70 -6.50 -13.33
CA TRP A 188 10.22 -6.92 -12.02
C TRP A 188 10.16 -8.45 -11.86
N MET A 189 9.12 -9.11 -12.36
CA MET A 189 9.01 -10.58 -12.30
C MET A 189 9.93 -11.25 -13.32
N ASP A 190 10.17 -10.63 -14.47
CA ASP A 190 11.22 -11.08 -15.41
C ASP A 190 12.61 -11.06 -14.76
N LEU A 191 12.92 -9.99 -14.00
CA LEU A 191 14.16 -9.90 -13.22
C LEU A 191 14.23 -10.98 -12.12
N ASP A 192 13.13 -11.23 -11.41
CA ASP A 192 13.08 -12.24 -10.35
C ASP A 192 13.30 -13.66 -10.90
N ARG A 193 12.62 -14.00 -12.01
CA ARG A 193 12.79 -15.28 -12.73
C ARG A 193 14.19 -15.44 -13.32
N ALA A 194 14.82 -14.35 -13.75
CA ALA A 194 16.21 -14.35 -14.21
C ALA A 194 17.24 -14.44 -13.06
N GLY A 195 16.82 -14.49 -11.80
CA GLY A 195 17.72 -14.53 -10.64
C GLY A 195 18.46 -13.22 -10.38
N VAL A 196 18.00 -12.11 -10.97
CA VAL A 196 18.63 -10.79 -10.82
C VAL A 196 18.11 -10.15 -9.52
N PRO A 197 18.96 -9.86 -8.52
CA PRO A 197 18.50 -9.24 -7.29
C PRO A 197 18.22 -7.75 -7.48
N PHE A 198 17.02 -7.29 -7.11
CA PHE A 198 16.63 -5.88 -7.20
C PHE A 198 15.80 -5.43 -5.99
N ARG A 199 15.64 -4.10 -5.85
CA ARG A 199 14.79 -3.49 -4.84
C ARG A 199 13.95 -2.36 -5.45
N GLY A 200 12.63 -2.46 -5.36
CA GLY A 200 11.68 -1.44 -5.79
C GLY A 200 11.00 -0.74 -4.61
N HIS A 201 10.86 0.58 -4.68
CA HIS A 201 10.10 1.38 -3.72
C HIS A 201 9.06 2.19 -4.49
N GLY A 202 7.78 2.09 -4.13
CA GLY A 202 6.72 2.86 -4.77
C GLY A 202 6.46 2.39 -6.20
N THR A 203 6.65 1.09 -6.49
CA THR A 203 6.36 0.53 -7.81
C THR A 203 4.88 0.71 -8.14
N VAL A 204 4.60 1.44 -9.20
CA VAL A 204 3.25 1.94 -9.47
C VAL A 204 2.44 0.86 -10.19
N VAL A 205 1.17 0.67 -9.80
CA VAL A 205 0.26 -0.35 -10.36
C VAL A 205 0.80 -1.79 -10.22
N SER A 206 1.30 -2.12 -9.03
CA SER A 206 1.87 -3.43 -8.68
C SER A 206 1.26 -4.05 -7.41
N TYR A 207 0.10 -3.56 -6.96
CA TYR A 207 -0.60 -4.11 -5.80
C TYR A 207 -1.77 -5.01 -6.24
N PRO A 208 -1.90 -6.24 -5.69
CA PRO A 208 -1.00 -6.86 -4.71
C PRO A 208 0.34 -7.25 -5.35
N VAL A 209 1.42 -7.18 -4.57
CA VAL A 209 2.77 -7.53 -5.05
C VAL A 209 2.90 -9.06 -5.03
N GLU A 210 3.15 -9.66 -6.20
CA GLU A 210 3.38 -11.10 -6.29
C GLU A 210 4.62 -11.53 -5.45
N PRO A 211 4.59 -12.70 -4.79
CA PRO A 211 5.75 -13.21 -4.06
C PRO A 211 6.97 -13.40 -4.96
N MET A 212 8.11 -12.83 -4.54
CA MET A 212 9.39 -12.87 -5.26
C MET A 212 10.47 -13.61 -4.46
N VAL A 213 11.40 -14.25 -5.17
CA VAL A 213 12.49 -15.05 -4.58
C VAL A 213 13.77 -14.22 -4.39
N HIS A 214 14.08 -13.35 -5.34
CA HIS A 214 15.32 -12.58 -5.45
C HIS A 214 15.09 -11.06 -5.32
N GLY A 215 13.92 -10.59 -5.76
CA GLY A 215 13.46 -9.21 -5.69
C GLY A 215 12.80 -8.85 -4.36
N LYS A 216 12.80 -7.56 -4.02
CA LYS A 216 12.00 -6.99 -2.93
C LYS A 216 11.32 -5.72 -3.38
N VAL A 217 9.99 -5.67 -3.30
CA VAL A 217 9.20 -4.57 -3.83
C VAL A 217 8.22 -4.06 -2.79
N VAL A 218 8.17 -2.73 -2.65
CA VAL A 218 7.08 -2.02 -1.97
C VAL A 218 6.18 -1.42 -3.04
N ALA A 219 4.89 -1.75 -2.99
CA ALA A 219 3.87 -1.20 -3.88
C ALA A 219 3.75 0.33 -3.73
N GLY A 220 3.43 1.00 -4.82
CA GLY A 220 3.13 2.43 -4.92
C GLY A 220 1.64 2.66 -5.12
N LEU A 221 1.27 3.41 -6.17
CA LEU A 221 -0.12 3.66 -6.54
C LEU A 221 -0.90 2.34 -6.64
N GLY A 222 -2.01 2.28 -5.91
CA GLY A 222 -2.87 1.11 -5.80
C GLY A 222 -2.66 0.29 -4.54
N ALA A 223 -1.58 0.52 -3.77
CA ALA A 223 -1.52 0.00 -2.41
C ALA A 223 -2.66 0.61 -1.56
N PRO A 224 -3.52 -0.19 -0.92
CA PRO A 224 -4.50 0.32 0.03
C PRO A 224 -3.83 0.77 1.34
N ASP A 225 -4.50 1.68 2.04
CA ASP A 225 -4.15 2.05 3.41
C ASP A 225 -4.55 0.95 4.42
N ALA A 226 -4.15 1.12 5.69
CA ALA A 226 -4.47 0.18 6.76
C ALA A 226 -5.98 0.05 7.10
N LYS A 227 -6.87 0.80 6.42
CA LYS A 227 -8.33 0.70 6.52
C LYS A 227 -8.95 0.08 5.25
N GLY A 228 -8.15 -0.43 4.31
CA GLY A 228 -8.62 -0.94 3.03
C GLY A 228 -9.09 0.16 2.08
N GLY A 229 -8.55 1.39 2.19
CA GLY A 229 -8.91 2.53 1.35
C GLY A 229 -7.84 2.84 0.30
N LEU A 230 -8.24 3.17 -0.92
CA LEU A 230 -7.34 3.77 -1.90
C LEU A 230 -7.15 5.27 -1.63
N GLN A 231 -5.92 5.74 -1.88
CA GLN A 231 -5.48 7.14 -1.81
C GLN A 231 -5.36 7.76 -0.40
N GLY A 232 -5.52 6.99 0.68
CA GLY A 232 -5.20 7.44 2.04
C GLY A 232 -3.70 7.74 2.19
N PHE A 233 -3.29 9.01 2.25
CA PHE A 233 -1.89 9.39 2.52
C PHE A 233 -1.69 9.90 3.95
N ALA A 234 -0.81 9.24 4.70
CA ALA A 234 -0.45 9.64 6.05
C ALA A 234 0.80 10.53 6.02
N MET A 235 0.70 11.77 6.49
CA MET A 235 1.87 12.62 6.75
C MET A 235 2.24 12.54 8.24
N TYR A 236 3.43 12.01 8.52
CA TYR A 236 4.02 11.98 9.85
C TYR A 236 4.95 13.18 10.02
N VAL A 237 4.74 13.99 11.06
CA VAL A 237 5.53 15.19 11.35
C VAL A 237 6.02 15.17 12.80
N THR A 238 7.24 15.62 13.04
CA THR A 238 7.78 15.87 14.39
C THR A 238 7.74 17.34 14.79
N ALA A 239 7.45 18.24 13.84
CA ALA A 239 7.28 19.66 14.09
C ALA A 239 5.85 19.94 14.60
N PRO A 240 5.68 20.55 15.79
CA PRO A 240 4.36 20.92 16.30
C PRO A 240 3.74 22.11 15.56
N GLU A 241 4.55 22.91 14.84
CA GLU A 241 4.12 24.10 14.12
C GLU A 241 4.40 24.01 12.61
N ARG A 242 3.44 24.48 11.80
CA ARG A 242 3.56 24.48 10.33
C ARG A 242 4.29 25.75 9.84
N ILE A 243 5.59 25.64 9.57
CA ILE A 243 6.41 26.73 9.01
C ILE A 243 5.88 27.13 7.61
N ARG A 244 5.23 28.30 7.50
CA ARG A 244 4.69 28.83 6.23
C ARG A 244 5.73 29.62 5.43
N GLY A 245 6.63 28.92 4.75
CA GLY A 245 7.46 29.53 3.69
C GLY A 245 6.63 29.83 2.43
N LYS A 246 6.48 31.11 2.05
CA LYS A 246 5.88 31.50 0.75
C LYS A 246 6.83 31.11 -0.41
N LYS A 247 6.66 29.90 -0.95
CA LYS A 247 6.99 29.60 -2.36
C LYS A 247 5.78 28.94 -3.03
N THR A 248 5.46 29.45 -4.20
CA THR A 248 4.14 29.29 -4.83
C THR A 248 4.03 28.00 -5.62
N TYR A 249 3.06 27.16 -5.26
CA TYR A 249 2.30 26.35 -6.22
C TYR A 249 0.83 26.55 -5.87
N ARG A 250 0.03 27.12 -6.78
CA ARG A 250 -1.43 27.25 -6.60
C ARG A 250 -2.11 25.97 -7.07
N ALA A 251 -2.26 25.01 -6.15
CA ALA A 251 -3.48 24.22 -6.09
C ALA A 251 -4.42 24.92 -5.11
N GLU A 252 -5.70 25.09 -5.46
CA GLU A 252 -6.65 25.75 -4.56
C GLU A 252 -6.95 24.86 -3.35
N LEU A 253 -6.95 25.46 -2.16
CA LEU A 253 -7.15 24.72 -0.91
C LEU A 253 -8.62 24.35 -0.73
N ALA A 254 -8.83 23.04 -0.56
CA ALA A 254 -10.04 22.50 0.02
C ALA A 254 -10.27 23.07 1.43
N ARG A 255 -11.53 22.99 1.87
CA ARG A 255 -12.03 23.60 3.08
C ARG A 255 -12.42 22.46 4.08
N ALA A 256 -11.85 22.43 5.29
CA ALA A 256 -12.07 21.41 6.35
C ALA A 256 -13.00 21.84 7.54
N GLU A 257 -14.25 21.36 7.61
CA GLU A 257 -15.22 21.74 8.67
C GLU A 257 -14.74 21.22 10.05
N SER A 258 -15.20 21.82 11.15
CA SER A 258 -14.67 21.69 12.53
C SER A 258 -14.82 20.26 13.13
N ASP A 259 -14.37 19.93 14.36
CA ASP A 259 -14.09 20.75 15.55
C ASP A 259 -12.97 20.15 16.43
N ASP A 260 -12.22 20.92 17.24
CA ASP A 260 -11.81 22.34 17.11
C ASP A 260 -10.63 22.61 18.07
N VAL A 261 -9.78 23.60 17.77
CA VAL A 261 -8.62 24.07 18.59
C VAL A 261 -7.56 22.97 18.86
N ALA A 262 -6.36 23.13 18.27
CA ALA A 262 -5.51 22.05 17.72
C ALA A 262 -6.08 21.46 16.40
N PRO A 263 -5.22 20.79 15.59
CA PRO A 263 -5.07 20.98 14.13
C PRO A 263 -6.07 21.95 13.45
N ASP A 264 -6.09 23.20 13.91
CA ASP A 264 -7.34 23.92 14.10
C ASP A 264 -7.88 24.70 12.89
N THR A 265 -8.74 24.02 12.13
CA THR A 265 -10.18 24.37 11.95
C THR A 265 -10.56 25.86 11.89
N ARG A 266 -11.43 26.33 10.98
CA ARG A 266 -12.43 25.68 10.10
C ARG A 266 -12.16 25.92 8.61
N SER A 267 -12.92 25.24 7.77
CA SER A 267 -13.43 25.74 6.49
C SER A 267 -14.47 24.74 5.89
N GLY A 268 -15.64 25.12 5.36
CA GLY A 268 -16.62 24.10 4.95
C GLY A 268 -16.32 23.30 3.66
N LYS A 269 -16.52 21.97 3.68
CA LYS A 269 -16.56 20.99 2.56
C LYS A 269 -15.24 20.36 2.05
N SER A 270 -15.06 19.10 2.47
CA SER A 270 -14.02 18.12 2.12
C SER A 270 -13.62 18.05 0.65
N TYR A 271 -12.30 18.13 0.39
CA TYR A 271 -11.61 17.51 -0.75
C TYR A 271 -10.15 17.19 -0.36
N GLY A 272 -9.81 15.90 -0.25
CA GLY A 272 -8.45 15.44 0.02
C GLY A 272 -8.39 14.18 0.89
N ALA A 273 -7.55 13.22 0.50
CA ALA A 273 -7.46 11.90 1.14
C ALA A 273 -6.30 11.79 2.15
N GLY A 274 -5.87 12.91 2.75
CA GLY A 274 -4.75 12.97 3.68
C GLY A 274 -5.13 12.88 5.16
N VAL A 275 -4.33 12.19 5.97
CA VAL A 275 -4.39 12.23 7.44
C VAL A 275 -3.04 12.72 7.98
N LEU A 276 -3.05 13.65 8.94
CA LEU A 276 -1.84 14.15 9.58
C LEU A 276 -1.63 13.44 10.93
N PHE A 277 -0.39 13.07 11.22
CA PHE A 277 0.02 12.44 12.48
C PHE A 277 1.19 13.23 13.07
N LEU A 278 1.03 13.80 14.27
CA LEU A 278 2.14 14.37 15.04
C LEU A 278 2.84 13.25 15.80
N LEU A 279 4.14 13.06 15.59
CA LEU A 279 4.99 12.10 16.28
C LEU A 279 5.71 12.78 17.45
N GLU A 280 5.45 12.29 18.66
CA GLU A 280 6.09 12.69 19.91
C GLU A 280 7.02 11.55 20.38
N GLU A 281 8.30 11.83 20.60
CA GLU A 281 9.23 10.85 21.18
C GLU A 281 9.05 10.81 22.71
N LEU A 282 8.65 9.66 23.25
CA LEU A 282 8.44 9.45 24.70
C LEU A 282 9.70 8.93 25.41
N ALA A 283 10.57 8.24 24.68
CA ALA A 283 11.87 7.74 25.13
C ALA A 283 12.72 7.41 23.88
N PRO A 284 14.05 7.23 23.99
CA PRO A 284 14.90 6.96 22.83
C PRO A 284 14.38 5.78 21.98
N ASN A 285 14.08 6.04 20.71
CA ASN A 285 13.47 5.10 19.75
C ASN A 285 12.02 4.65 20.08
N ARG A 286 11.31 5.33 20.98
CA ARG A 286 9.92 5.04 21.35
C ARG A 286 9.03 6.27 21.10
N TRP A 287 8.22 6.17 20.06
CA TRP A 287 7.37 7.25 19.55
C TRP A 287 5.88 6.98 19.81
N VAL A 288 5.09 8.03 19.96
CA VAL A 288 3.62 7.99 20.00
C VAL A 288 3.06 9.01 19.01
N SER A 289 1.95 8.66 18.35
CA SER A 289 1.29 9.51 17.35
C SER A 289 -0.04 10.08 17.85
N LYS A 290 -0.28 11.37 17.59
CA LYS A 290 -1.61 12.01 17.72
C LYS A 290 -2.22 12.20 16.34
N ILE A 291 -3.48 11.79 16.16
CA ILE A 291 -4.17 11.75 14.87
C ILE A 291 -4.96 13.04 14.64
N PHE A 292 -4.76 13.64 13.47
CA PHE A 292 -5.40 14.87 13.04
C PHE A 292 -5.94 14.69 11.60
N GLY A 293 -7.21 14.31 11.46
CA GLY A 293 -7.83 14.00 10.15
C GLY A 293 -8.69 12.72 10.16
N PRO A 294 -9.48 12.48 9.10
CA PRO A 294 -10.85 11.97 9.28
C PRO A 294 -11.00 10.46 9.49
N ARG A 295 -11.59 10.09 10.63
CA ARG A 295 -12.85 9.31 10.73
C ARG A 295 -13.44 9.57 12.11
N ASN A 296 -14.72 9.93 12.17
CA ASN A 296 -15.49 9.95 13.41
C ASN A 296 -16.57 8.85 13.37
N GLN A 297 -16.62 8.05 14.41
CA GLN A 297 -17.79 7.28 14.85
C GLN A 297 -17.97 7.61 16.33
N VAL A 298 -19.23 7.66 16.80
CA VAL A 298 -19.67 8.21 18.11
C VAL A 298 -19.89 9.74 18.10
N ARG A 299 -20.99 10.19 17.45
CA ARG A 299 -21.80 11.36 17.89
C ARG A 299 -23.17 11.51 17.20
N LYS A 300 -23.96 10.44 17.08
CA LYS A 300 -25.38 10.54 16.64
C LYS A 300 -26.33 10.74 17.81
N GLU A 301 -26.10 10.02 18.91
CA GLU A 301 -27.03 9.93 20.04
C GLU A 301 -27.07 11.19 20.90
N GLU A 302 -25.94 11.90 21.07
CA GLU A 302 -25.93 13.22 21.74
C GLU A 302 -26.74 14.28 20.96
N LEU A 303 -26.57 14.35 19.63
CA LEU A 303 -27.26 15.34 18.79
C LEU A 303 -28.78 15.14 18.72
N GLU A 304 -29.27 13.91 18.95
CA GLU A 304 -30.72 13.64 19.03
C GLU A 304 -31.30 14.01 20.41
N SER A 305 -30.47 14.22 21.43
CA SER A 305 -30.89 14.64 22.77
C SER A 305 -31.03 16.17 22.94
N GLU A 306 -30.30 16.96 22.15
CA GLU A 306 -30.33 18.43 22.19
C GLU A 306 -31.45 19.07 21.34
N LEU A 307 -32.25 18.24 20.65
CA LEU A 307 -33.35 18.67 19.77
C LEU A 307 -34.76 18.42 20.36
N ARG A 308 -34.88 18.44 21.70
CA ARG A 308 -36.17 18.41 22.43
C ARG A 308 -36.19 19.40 23.59
#